data_AF-A0A2V6FMG2-F1
#
_entry.id   AF-A0A2V6FMG2-F1
#
_cell.length_a   1.000
_cell.length_b   1.000
_cell.length_c   1.000
_cell.angle_alpha   90.00
_cell.angle_beta   90.00
_cell.angle_gamma   90.00
#
_symmetry.space_group_name_H-M   'P 1'
#
loop_
_entity.id
_entity.type
_entity.pdbx_description
1 polymer ?
#
loop_
_entity_poly.entity_id
_entity_poly.type
_entity_poly.pdbx_seq_one_letter_code
_entity_poly.pdbx_strand_id
1 'polypeptide(L)'
;MSGGVDSSVAGYLLREQGYEVIGVTMKVWPQDCISRAEDKCCGPQAVADARGVAHALGFPHYVVDEADQFAELVINYFSSEYQAGRTPNPCVMCNEKLKFGNLWQKAEALGCDYIATGHYAMIEHADDQGYSGRAVLRKGIDPRKDQSYFLFSLRQEQLQRALTPVGRMAKSEIRAIARKLGLKVADKTDSQE
;
A
#
# COMPACT_ATOMS: atom_id res chain seq x y z
N MET A 1 0.70 -3.47 -4.44
CA MET A 1 0.75 -2.81 -5.77
C MET A 1 -0.67 -2.53 -6.24
N SER A 2 -1.11 -1.27 -6.18
CA SER A 2 -2.46 -0.83 -6.60
C SER A 2 -2.54 -0.47 -8.09
N GLY A 3 -1.48 -0.73 -8.87
CA GLY A 3 -1.37 -0.25 -10.25
C GLY A 3 -1.14 1.26 -10.37
N GLY A 4 -0.79 1.92 -9.26
CA GLY A 4 -0.37 3.32 -9.19
C GLY A 4 1.16 3.49 -9.16
N VAL A 5 1.60 4.71 -9.44
CA VAL A 5 3.02 5.08 -9.48
C VAL A 5 3.75 4.86 -8.16
N ASP A 6 3.09 5.12 -7.02
CA ASP A 6 3.73 5.11 -5.71
C ASP A 6 4.13 3.70 -5.29
N SER A 7 3.22 2.73 -5.43
CA SER A 7 3.51 1.32 -5.15
C SER A 7 4.51 0.71 -6.14
N SER A 8 4.59 1.26 -7.35
CA SER A 8 5.53 0.83 -8.38
C SER A 8 6.96 1.27 -8.04
N VAL A 9 7.11 2.54 -7.68
CA VAL A 9 8.41 3.10 -7.26
C VAL A 9 8.84 2.52 -5.92
N ALA A 10 7.91 2.24 -4.99
CA ALA A 10 8.24 1.55 -3.74
C ALA A 10 8.90 0.18 -4.00
N GLY A 11 8.34 -0.64 -4.90
CA GLY A 11 8.91 -1.92 -5.27
C GLY A 11 10.29 -1.79 -5.94
N TYR A 12 10.46 -0.79 -6.81
CA TYR A 12 11.76 -0.48 -7.41
C TYR A 12 12.81 -0.10 -6.34
N LEU A 13 12.49 0.82 -5.44
CA LEU A 13 13.42 1.28 -4.40
C LEU A 13 13.89 0.14 -3.51
N LEU A 14 12.99 -0.78 -3.12
CA LEU A 14 13.36 -1.94 -2.32
C LEU A 14 14.26 -2.91 -3.08
N ARG A 15 13.98 -3.15 -4.37
CA ARG A 15 14.87 -3.96 -5.21
C ARG A 15 16.27 -3.35 -5.28
N GLU A 16 16.39 -2.04 -5.49
CA GLU A 16 17.70 -1.35 -5.53
C GLU A 16 18.43 -1.40 -4.19
N GLN A 17 17.70 -1.48 -3.08
CA GLN A 17 18.25 -1.68 -1.74
C GLN A 17 18.68 -3.13 -1.47
N GLY A 18 18.50 -4.05 -2.43
CA GLY A 18 18.92 -5.45 -2.33
C GLY A 18 17.88 -6.39 -1.72
N TYR A 19 16.65 -5.94 -1.51
CA TYR A 19 15.56 -6.82 -1.05
C TYR A 19 15.11 -7.77 -2.17
N GLU A 20 14.75 -8.98 -1.79
CA GLU A 20 13.92 -9.84 -2.62
C GLU A 20 12.47 -9.32 -2.56
N VAL A 21 11.95 -8.88 -3.71
CA VAL A 21 10.64 -8.23 -3.80
C VAL A 21 9.61 -9.22 -4.33
N ILE A 22 8.43 -9.25 -3.73
CA ILE A 22 7.24 -9.90 -4.27
C ILE A 22 6.14 -8.85 -4.39
N GLY A 23 5.63 -8.65 -5.61
CA GLY A 23 4.50 -7.75 -5.86
C GLY A 23 3.17 -8.42 -5.52
N VAL A 24 2.30 -7.75 -4.76
CA VAL A 24 0.94 -8.24 -4.49
C VAL A 24 -0.11 -7.19 -4.82
N THR A 25 -1.17 -7.56 -5.52
CA THR A 25 -2.38 -6.74 -5.68
C THR A 25 -3.54 -7.37 -4.92
N MET A 26 -4.19 -6.59 -4.05
CA MET A 26 -5.38 -7.03 -3.32
C MET A 26 -6.62 -6.72 -4.14
N LYS A 27 -7.40 -7.74 -4.47
CA LYS A 27 -8.74 -7.60 -5.06
C LYS A 27 -9.74 -7.48 -3.91
N VAL A 28 -10.34 -6.30 -3.77
CA VAL A 28 -11.23 -5.97 -2.64
C VAL A 28 -12.69 -5.77 -3.05
N TRP A 29 -13.02 -5.96 -4.32
CA TRP A 29 -14.39 -5.83 -4.84
C TRP A 29 -14.84 -7.11 -5.56
N PRO A 30 -16.11 -7.53 -5.39
CA PRO A 30 -16.70 -8.60 -6.19
C PRO A 30 -16.69 -8.24 -7.68
N GLN A 31 -16.55 -9.26 -8.52
CA GLN A 31 -16.44 -9.12 -9.97
C GLN A 31 -17.72 -8.54 -10.61
N ASP A 32 -18.86 -8.68 -9.91
CA ASP A 32 -20.17 -8.24 -10.39
C ASP A 32 -20.40 -6.73 -10.19
N CYS A 33 -19.53 -6.06 -9.42
CA CYS A 33 -19.57 -4.62 -9.20
C CYS A 33 -18.74 -3.83 -10.24
N ILE A 34 -18.09 -4.53 -11.18
CA ILE A 34 -17.07 -3.96 -12.08
C ILE A 34 -17.65 -2.93 -13.06
N SER A 35 -18.95 -2.97 -13.36
CA SER A 35 -19.57 -2.07 -14.37
C SER A 35 -19.53 -0.57 -14.01
N ARG A 36 -19.11 -0.18 -12.80
CA ARG A 36 -18.98 1.22 -12.37
C ARG A 36 -17.55 1.62 -11.95
N ALA A 37 -16.62 0.68 -11.86
CA ALA A 37 -15.29 0.87 -11.27
C ALA A 37 -14.13 0.70 -12.28
N GLU A 38 -14.42 0.76 -13.58
CA GLU A 38 -13.47 0.41 -14.65
C GLU A 38 -12.18 1.25 -14.64
N ASP A 39 -12.17 2.47 -14.07
CA ASP A 39 -11.10 3.41 -14.40
C ASP A 39 -10.01 3.70 -13.35
N LYS A 40 -10.19 3.42 -12.03
CA LYS A 40 -9.45 4.26 -11.05
C LYS A 40 -8.56 3.59 -10.00
N CYS A 41 -8.71 2.32 -9.63
CA CYS A 41 -7.79 1.72 -8.63
C CYS A 41 -7.78 0.19 -8.56
N CYS A 42 -8.91 -0.47 -8.84
CA CYS A 42 -9.09 -1.90 -8.52
C CYS A 42 -9.65 -2.76 -9.68
N GLY A 43 -9.66 -2.23 -10.89
CA GLY A 43 -10.15 -2.95 -12.08
C GLY A 43 -9.10 -3.87 -12.71
N PRO A 44 -9.49 -4.69 -13.71
CA PRO A 44 -8.57 -5.56 -14.45
C PRO A 44 -7.35 -4.81 -15.03
N GLN A 45 -7.54 -3.56 -15.45
CA GLN A 45 -6.45 -2.72 -15.94
C GLN A 45 -5.41 -2.38 -14.87
N ALA A 46 -5.83 -2.10 -13.63
CA ALA A 46 -4.88 -1.82 -12.53
C ALA A 46 -4.04 -3.05 -12.17
N VAL A 47 -4.64 -4.24 -12.23
CA VAL A 47 -3.94 -5.52 -12.07
C VAL A 47 -2.95 -5.74 -13.21
N ALA A 48 -3.34 -5.48 -14.46
CA ALA A 48 -2.47 -5.59 -15.62
C ALA A 48 -1.30 -4.60 -15.55
N ASP A 49 -1.55 -3.35 -15.13
CA ASP A 49 -0.52 -2.33 -14.91
C ASP A 49 0.48 -2.79 -13.83
N ALA A 50 -0.02 -3.27 -12.69
CA ALA A 50 0.82 -3.76 -11.59
C ALA A 50 1.69 -4.95 -12.04
N ARG A 51 1.11 -5.90 -12.77
CA ARG A 51 1.83 -7.05 -13.34
C ARG A 51 2.90 -6.60 -14.34
N GLY A 52 2.57 -5.67 -15.23
CA GLY A 52 3.50 -5.14 -16.22
C GLY A 52 4.69 -4.42 -15.57
N VAL A 53 4.44 -3.62 -14.53
CA VAL A 53 5.49 -2.99 -13.73
C VAL A 53 6.37 -4.04 -13.05
N ALA A 54 5.77 -5.01 -12.36
CA ALA A 54 6.52 -6.05 -11.67
C ALA A 54 7.43 -6.85 -12.62
N HIS A 55 6.91 -7.21 -13.81
CA HIS A 55 7.68 -7.85 -14.86
C HIS A 55 8.84 -6.98 -15.36
N ALA A 56 8.59 -5.70 -15.64
CA ALA A 56 9.65 -4.77 -16.04
C ALA A 56 10.73 -4.58 -14.95
N LEU A 57 10.32 -4.65 -13.68
CA LEU A 57 11.19 -4.57 -12.51
C LEU A 57 11.70 -5.94 -12.06
N GLY A 58 11.48 -7.03 -12.80
CA GLY A 58 12.11 -8.33 -12.58
C GLY A 58 11.72 -9.05 -11.28
N PHE A 59 10.50 -8.86 -10.78
CA PHE A 59 10.01 -9.57 -9.60
C PHE A 59 8.62 -10.21 -9.80
N PRO A 60 8.29 -11.31 -9.10
CA PRO A 60 7.00 -11.98 -9.26
C PRO A 60 5.84 -11.09 -8.78
N HIS A 61 4.67 -11.32 -9.36
CA HIS A 61 3.44 -10.60 -9.01
C HIS A 61 2.27 -11.56 -8.79
N TYR A 62 1.58 -11.40 -7.66
CA TYR A 62 0.41 -12.16 -7.28
C TYR A 62 -0.81 -11.28 -7.10
N VAL A 63 -1.98 -11.87 -7.33
CA VAL A 63 -3.27 -11.26 -7.00
C VAL A 63 -3.87 -12.07 -5.85
N VAL A 64 -4.27 -11.38 -4.80
CA VAL A 64 -4.89 -11.99 -3.62
C VAL A 64 -6.33 -11.49 -3.54
N ASP A 65 -7.28 -12.41 -3.46
CA ASP A 65 -8.67 -12.07 -3.21
C ASP A 65 -8.88 -11.79 -1.72
N GLU A 66 -9.34 -10.58 -1.42
CA GLU A 66 -9.60 -10.03 -0.09
C GLU A 66 -11.01 -9.42 -0.05
N ALA A 67 -11.88 -9.73 -1.02
CA ALA A 67 -13.19 -9.11 -1.13
C ALA A 67 -14.06 -9.38 0.11
N ASP A 68 -14.09 -10.62 0.59
CA ASP A 68 -14.88 -11.00 1.77
C ASP A 68 -14.36 -10.29 3.03
N GLN A 69 -13.04 -10.29 3.22
CA GLN A 69 -12.40 -9.63 4.35
C GLN A 69 -12.56 -8.11 4.32
N PHE A 70 -12.53 -7.50 3.13
CA PHE A 70 -12.79 -6.07 2.96
C PHE A 70 -14.25 -5.73 3.26
N ALA A 71 -15.19 -6.55 2.79
CA ALA A 71 -16.61 -6.39 3.09
C ALA A 71 -16.87 -6.47 4.61
N GLU A 72 -16.30 -7.49 5.26
CA GLU A 72 -16.48 -7.73 6.69
C GLU A 72 -15.82 -6.66 7.57
N LEU A 73 -14.56 -6.33 7.31
CA LEU A 73 -13.75 -5.51 8.24
C LEU A 73 -13.82 -4.01 7.93
N VAL A 74 -14.16 -3.62 6.70
CA VAL A 74 -14.18 -2.21 6.27
C VAL A 74 -15.59 -1.76 5.93
N ILE A 75 -16.31 -2.48 5.06
CA ILE A 75 -17.64 -2.05 4.61
C ILE A 75 -18.68 -2.17 5.73
N ASN A 76 -18.73 -3.29 6.46
CA ASN A 76 -19.67 -3.43 7.57
C ASN A 76 -19.43 -2.39 8.67
N TYR A 77 -18.16 -2.13 9.03
CA TYR A 77 -17.78 -1.04 9.93
C TYR A 77 -18.31 0.30 9.42
N PHE A 78 -17.97 0.64 8.17
CA PHE A 78 -18.39 1.89 7.54
C PHE A 78 -19.92 2.07 7.58
N SER A 79 -20.67 1.05 7.16
CA SER A 79 -22.13 1.07 7.19
C SER A 79 -22.70 1.20 8.60
N SER A 80 -22.15 0.47 9.58
CA SER A 80 -22.64 0.54 10.97
C SER A 80 -22.40 1.91 11.63
N GLU A 81 -21.27 2.55 11.33
CA GLU A 81 -20.94 3.88 11.88
C GLU A 81 -21.86 4.95 11.31
N TYR A 82 -22.15 4.88 10.01
CA TYR A 82 -23.14 5.76 9.37
C TYR A 82 -24.55 5.54 9.93
N GLN A 83 -24.98 4.29 10.13
CA GLN A 83 -26.26 3.98 10.76
C GLN A 83 -26.37 4.55 12.18
N ALA A 84 -25.24 4.66 12.88
CA ALA A 84 -25.16 5.25 14.21
C ALA A 84 -24.93 6.78 14.20
N GLY A 85 -25.03 7.44 13.03
CA GLY A 85 -24.92 8.90 12.89
C GLY A 85 -23.49 9.44 13.03
N ARG A 86 -22.47 8.59 12.86
CA ARG A 86 -21.05 8.98 12.89
C ARG A 86 -20.45 9.05 11.49
N THR A 87 -19.32 9.73 11.37
CA THR A 87 -18.53 9.80 10.13
C THR A 87 -17.30 8.90 10.25
N PRO A 88 -17.34 7.65 9.75
CA PRO A 88 -16.22 6.72 9.82
C PRO A 88 -15.10 7.07 8.84
N ASN A 89 -13.88 6.59 9.15
CA ASN A 89 -12.77 6.57 8.22
C ASN A 89 -12.42 5.12 7.81
N PRO A 90 -12.88 4.63 6.64
CA PRO A 90 -12.64 3.26 6.20
C PRO A 90 -11.17 3.00 5.80
N CYS A 91 -10.43 4.04 5.42
CA CYS A 91 -9.02 3.92 5.00
C CYS A 91 -8.13 3.52 6.18
N VAL A 92 -8.39 4.07 7.38
CA VAL A 92 -7.71 3.67 8.63
C VAL A 92 -7.94 2.19 8.92
N MET A 93 -9.18 1.71 8.81
CA MET A 93 -9.51 0.30 9.02
C MET A 93 -8.88 -0.61 7.95
N CYS A 94 -8.88 -0.19 6.69
CA CYS A 94 -8.25 -0.94 5.60
C CYS A 94 -6.74 -1.09 5.83
N ASN A 95 -6.06 -0.03 6.30
CA ASN A 95 -4.64 -0.12 6.63
C ASN A 95 -4.38 -1.07 7.81
N GLU A 96 -5.12 -0.91 8.91
CA GLU A 96 -4.93 -1.70 10.12
C GLU A 96 -5.28 -3.18 9.92
N LYS A 97 -6.43 -3.46 9.32
CA LYS A 97 -7.02 -4.82 9.31
C LYS A 97 -6.66 -5.61 8.06
N LEU A 98 -6.52 -4.94 6.91
CA LEU A 98 -6.22 -5.61 5.65
C LEU A 98 -4.75 -5.49 5.26
N LYS A 99 -4.26 -4.28 4.96
CA LYS A 99 -2.92 -4.10 4.38
C LYS A 99 -1.79 -4.54 5.32
N PHE A 100 -1.89 -4.22 6.60
CA PHE A 100 -0.92 -4.61 7.64
C PHE A 100 -1.47 -5.65 8.61
N GLY A 101 -2.69 -6.16 8.35
CA GLY A 101 -3.32 -7.24 9.10
C GLY A 101 -3.33 -8.52 8.25
N ASN A 102 -4.46 -8.83 7.62
CA ASN A 102 -4.65 -10.07 6.85
C ASN A 102 -3.57 -10.34 5.79
N LEU A 103 -3.09 -9.32 5.09
CA LEU A 103 -2.03 -9.49 4.09
C LEU A 103 -0.74 -10.03 4.73
N TRP A 104 -0.47 -9.72 5.99
CA TRP A 104 0.69 -10.24 6.73
C TRP A 104 0.66 -11.76 6.84
N GLN A 105 -0.49 -12.36 7.16
CA GLN A 105 -0.59 -13.82 7.28
C GLN A 105 -0.22 -14.52 5.97
N LYS A 106 -0.58 -13.92 4.83
CA LYS A 106 -0.23 -14.43 3.51
C LYS A 106 1.24 -14.18 3.15
N ALA A 107 1.78 -13.02 3.52
CA ALA A 107 3.18 -12.68 3.31
C ALA A 107 4.11 -13.61 4.12
N GLU A 108 3.75 -13.91 5.37
CA GLU A 108 4.47 -14.85 6.24
C GLU A 108 4.49 -16.27 5.65
N ALA A 109 3.37 -16.73 5.10
CA ALA A 109 3.30 -18.02 4.40
C ALA A 109 4.16 -18.08 3.12
N LEU A 110 4.50 -16.94 2.53
CA LEU A 110 5.43 -16.80 1.40
C LEU A 110 6.89 -16.60 1.86
N GLY A 111 7.16 -16.59 3.17
CA GLY A 111 8.49 -16.37 3.73
C GLY A 111 8.95 -14.92 3.70
N CYS A 112 8.04 -13.95 3.64
CA CYS A 112 8.39 -12.53 3.66
C CYS A 112 8.69 -12.04 5.08
N ASP A 113 9.76 -11.25 5.24
CA ASP A 113 10.09 -10.58 6.50
C ASP A 113 9.32 -9.27 6.72
N TYR A 114 8.93 -8.60 5.62
CA TYR A 114 8.31 -7.27 5.64
C TYR A 114 7.14 -7.15 4.67
N ILE A 115 6.24 -6.19 4.96
CA ILE A 115 5.23 -5.66 4.04
C ILE A 115 5.58 -4.22 3.67
N ALA A 116 5.66 -3.97 2.37
CA ALA A 116 5.89 -2.64 1.84
C ALA A 116 4.66 -2.03 1.18
N THR A 117 4.48 -0.72 1.38
CA THR A 117 3.42 0.05 0.73
C THR A 117 3.95 1.35 0.14
N GLY A 118 3.20 1.94 -0.80
CA GLY A 118 3.50 3.25 -1.37
C GLY A 118 2.99 4.42 -0.52
N HIS A 119 2.78 4.26 0.79
CA HIS A 119 2.31 5.36 1.64
C HIS A 119 3.40 6.41 1.85
N TYR A 120 2.99 7.67 1.84
CA TYR A 120 3.82 8.82 2.17
C TYR A 120 3.95 9.00 3.69
N ALA A 121 4.61 8.07 4.34
CA ALA A 121 4.95 8.13 5.75
C ALA A 121 6.33 7.52 5.97
N MET A 122 6.99 7.82 7.08
CA MET A 122 8.28 7.19 7.42
C MET A 122 8.07 6.23 8.59
N ILE A 123 8.48 4.98 8.39
CA ILE A 123 8.59 4.00 9.47
C ILE A 123 10.07 3.77 9.72
N GLU A 124 10.54 4.13 10.92
CA GLU A 124 11.94 4.01 11.33
C GLU A 124 12.06 2.87 12.35
N HIS A 125 12.98 1.93 12.14
CA HIS A 125 13.24 0.83 13.06
C HIS A 125 14.34 1.20 14.05
N ALA A 126 14.36 0.55 15.23
CA ALA A 126 15.24 0.89 16.34
C ALA A 126 16.73 0.91 15.98
N ASP A 127 17.12 -0.03 15.13
CA ASP A 127 18.48 -0.27 14.65
C ASP A 127 19.01 0.94 13.87
N ASP A 128 18.11 1.79 13.35
CA ASP A 128 18.46 2.96 12.55
C ASP A 128 18.80 4.20 13.39
N GLN A 129 18.25 4.36 14.62
CA GLN A 129 18.31 5.63 15.37
C GLN A 129 18.23 5.54 16.92
N GLY A 130 18.42 4.37 17.53
CA GLY A 130 18.55 4.26 19.00
C GLY A 130 17.24 4.29 19.78
N TYR A 131 16.11 3.98 19.13
CA TYR A 131 14.85 3.69 19.82
C TYR A 131 14.96 2.35 20.55
N SER A 132 14.26 2.17 21.67
CA SER A 132 14.36 0.98 22.55
C SER A 132 13.77 -0.31 21.93
N GLY A 133 14.28 -0.75 20.79
CA GLY A 133 13.77 -1.91 20.05
C GLY A 133 12.38 -1.67 19.44
N ARG A 134 11.94 -0.41 19.30
CA ARG A 134 10.61 -0.04 18.79
C ARG A 134 10.68 0.59 17.40
N ALA A 135 9.67 0.27 16.58
CA ALA A 135 9.43 0.95 15.31
C ALA A 135 8.61 2.22 15.54
N VAL A 136 8.95 3.31 14.83
CA VAL A 136 8.34 4.63 15.00
C VAL A 136 7.73 5.09 13.68
N LEU A 137 6.44 5.46 13.72
CA LEU A 137 5.76 6.13 12.63
C LEU A 137 6.01 7.64 12.69
N ARG A 138 6.50 8.22 11.60
CA ARG A 138 6.73 9.66 11.41
C ARG A 138 6.06 10.14 10.13
N LYS A 139 5.83 11.45 10.07
CA LYS A 139 5.27 12.11 8.88
C LYS A 139 6.17 11.90 7.67
N GLY A 140 5.58 11.76 6.49
CA GLY A 140 6.31 11.86 5.23
C GLY A 140 6.93 13.25 5.05
N ILE A 141 7.98 13.35 4.24
CA ILE A 141 8.69 14.62 4.04
C ILE A 141 7.89 15.65 3.23
N ASP A 142 6.93 15.20 2.41
CA ASP A 142 6.02 16.08 1.65
C ASP A 142 4.74 16.30 2.47
N PRO A 143 4.56 17.48 3.10
CA PRO A 143 3.45 17.70 4.01
C PRO A 143 2.08 17.66 3.32
N ARG A 144 2.04 17.87 2.00
CA ARG A 144 0.78 17.83 1.23
C ARG A 144 0.35 16.42 0.87
N LYS A 145 1.27 15.46 1.01
CA LYS A 145 1.05 14.05 0.69
C LYS A 145 1.17 13.16 1.91
N ASP A 146 1.61 13.67 3.07
CA ASP A 146 1.74 12.90 4.31
C ASP A 146 0.50 12.04 4.60
N GLN A 147 0.72 10.74 4.70
CA GLN A 147 -0.31 9.74 4.96
C GLN A 147 -0.14 9.10 6.35
N SER A 148 0.73 9.64 7.21
CA SER A 148 0.89 9.15 8.59
C SER A 148 -0.44 9.13 9.36
N TYR A 149 -1.36 10.06 9.05
CA TYR A 149 -2.71 10.06 9.60
C TYR A 149 -3.45 8.74 9.32
N PHE A 150 -3.38 8.16 8.13
CA PHE A 150 -4.10 6.92 7.84
C PHE A 150 -3.46 5.66 8.43
N LEU A 151 -2.28 5.80 9.05
CA LEU A 151 -1.50 4.72 9.66
C LEU A 151 -1.46 4.81 11.19
N PHE A 152 -2.18 5.76 11.82
CA PHE A 152 -2.08 6.00 13.26
C PHE A 152 -2.46 4.79 14.12
N SER A 153 -3.32 3.92 13.61
CA SER A 153 -3.85 2.77 14.35
C SER A 153 -2.91 1.56 14.35
N LEU A 154 -1.83 1.59 13.54
CA LEU A 154 -0.88 0.49 13.46
C LEU A 154 -0.19 0.23 14.80
N ARG A 155 -0.18 -1.04 15.20
CA ARG A 155 0.46 -1.49 16.44
C ARG A 155 1.93 -1.83 16.20
N GLN A 156 2.70 -1.98 17.27
CA GLN A 156 4.14 -2.25 17.16
C GLN A 156 4.44 -3.50 16.34
N GLU A 157 3.68 -4.58 16.51
CA GLU A 157 3.84 -5.80 15.70
C GLU A 157 3.70 -5.56 14.19
N GLN A 158 2.83 -4.61 13.80
CA GLN A 158 2.61 -4.22 12.41
C GLN A 158 3.69 -3.27 11.93
N LEU A 159 4.05 -2.27 12.74
CA LEU A 159 5.08 -1.28 12.42
C LEU A 159 6.46 -1.92 12.23
N GLN A 160 6.83 -2.90 13.05
CA GLN A 160 8.12 -3.61 12.99
C GLN A 160 8.34 -4.39 11.69
N ARG A 161 7.26 -4.65 10.96
CA ARG A 161 7.27 -5.41 9.71
C ARG A 161 6.88 -4.53 8.52
N ALA A 162 6.67 -3.23 8.73
CA ALA A 162 6.14 -2.33 7.73
C ALA A 162 7.24 -1.45 7.12
N LEU A 163 7.25 -1.37 5.79
CA LEU A 163 8.13 -0.50 5.03
C LEU A 163 7.31 0.50 4.21
N THR A 164 7.76 1.75 4.20
CA THR A 164 7.17 2.85 3.42
C THR A 164 8.26 3.59 2.64
N PRO A 165 8.83 2.97 1.58
CA PRO A 165 10.06 3.43 0.95
C PRO A 165 9.98 4.84 0.35
N VAL A 166 8.77 5.29 0.02
CA VAL A 166 8.51 6.57 -0.63
C VAL A 166 8.34 7.74 0.34
N GLY A 167 8.25 7.50 1.65
CA GLY A 167 8.00 8.55 2.65
C GLY A 167 9.10 9.61 2.77
N ARG A 168 10.30 9.30 2.30
CA ARG A 168 11.47 10.21 2.24
C ARG A 168 11.60 10.97 0.93
N MET A 169 10.58 10.93 0.07
CA MET A 169 10.60 11.57 -1.24
C MET A 169 9.37 12.45 -1.47
N ALA A 170 9.56 13.54 -2.19
CA ALA A 170 8.45 14.33 -2.71
C ALA A 170 7.77 13.58 -3.86
N LYS A 171 6.48 13.87 -4.10
CA LYS A 171 5.71 13.25 -5.19
C LYS A 171 6.35 13.46 -6.57
N SER A 172 6.95 14.63 -6.80
CA SER A 172 7.64 14.96 -8.05
C SER A 172 8.84 14.04 -8.31
N GLU A 173 9.60 13.68 -7.27
CA GLU A 173 10.75 12.79 -7.37
C GLU A 173 10.31 11.37 -7.72
N ILE A 174 9.22 10.89 -7.11
CA ILE A 174 8.62 9.58 -7.40
C ILE A 174 8.17 9.50 -8.86
N ARG A 175 7.49 10.54 -9.36
CA ARG A 175 7.09 10.60 -10.78
C ARG A 175 8.31 10.67 -11.71
N ALA A 176 9.36 11.40 -11.33
CA ALA A 176 10.59 11.47 -12.11
C ALA A 176 11.29 10.11 -12.22
N ILE A 177 11.37 9.35 -11.11
CA ILE A 177 11.86 7.96 -11.11
C ILE A 177 11.02 7.10 -12.05
N ALA A 178 9.69 7.14 -11.92
CA ALA A 178 8.81 6.34 -12.76
C ALA A 178 8.97 6.64 -14.26
N ARG A 179 9.15 7.91 -14.64
CA ARG A 179 9.45 8.30 -16.03
C ARG A 179 10.82 7.80 -16.50
N LYS A 180 11.85 7.92 -15.65
CA LYS A 180 13.20 7.42 -15.96
C LYS A 180 13.20 5.91 -16.21
N LEU A 181 12.36 5.18 -15.47
CA LEU A 181 12.17 3.74 -15.62
C LEU A 181 11.24 3.36 -16.79
N GLY A 182 10.66 4.32 -17.51
CA GLY A 182 9.72 4.07 -18.60
C GLY A 182 8.41 3.42 -18.14
N LEU A 183 8.02 3.58 -16.87
CA LEU A 183 6.80 2.97 -16.35
C LEU A 183 5.58 3.69 -16.89
N LYS A 184 4.65 2.95 -17.52
CA LYS A 184 3.39 3.48 -18.08
C LYS A 184 2.53 4.23 -17.05
N VAL A 185 2.69 3.89 -15.77
CA VAL A 185 1.94 4.50 -14.66
C VAL A 185 2.48 5.86 -14.21
N ALA A 186 3.59 6.35 -14.77
CA ALA A 186 4.27 7.56 -14.30
C ALA A 186 3.37 8.82 -14.32
N ASP A 187 2.50 8.94 -15.32
CA ASP A 187 1.60 10.07 -15.49
C ASP A 187 0.15 9.77 -15.06
N LYS A 188 -0.12 8.57 -14.53
CA LYS A 188 -1.45 8.20 -14.03
C LYS A 188 -1.86 9.14 -12.89
N THR A 189 -3.12 9.56 -12.88
CA THR A 189 -3.66 10.39 -11.80
C THR A 189 -3.67 9.60 -10.50
N ASP A 190 -3.31 10.24 -9.40
CA ASP A 190 -3.36 9.61 -8.08
C ASP A 190 -4.81 9.22 -7.75
N SER A 191 -4.99 8.06 -7.13
CA SER A 191 -6.23 7.76 -6.44
C SER A 191 -6.39 8.76 -5.29
N GLN A 192 -7.57 9.37 -5.18
CA GLN A 192 -7.92 10.14 -3.99
C GLN A 192 -8.49 9.17 -2.95
N GLU A 193 -8.02 9.32 -1.71
CA GLU A 193 -8.54 8.60 -0.54
C GLU A 193 -9.82 9.25 -0.01
#